data_AF-A0A351RNS4-F1
#
_entry.id   AF-A0A351RNS4-F1
#
_cell.length_a   1.000
_cell.length_b   1.000
_cell.length_c   1.000
_cell.angle_alpha   90.00
_cell.angle_beta   90.00
_cell.angle_gamma   90.00
#
_symmetry.space_group_name_H-M   'P 1'
#
loop_
_entity.id
_entity.type
_entity.pdbx_description
1 polymer ?
#
loop_
_entity_poly.entity_id
_entity_poly.type
_entity_poly.pdbx_seq_one_letter_code
_entity_poly.pdbx_strand_id
1 'polypeptide(L)'
;MQLSGLISKMHTSLSMGTAQYQLPIGDKLLNMNDLIGETIQLEFNGQINCANCGKTTNKSYSQGYCYPCCQKLARCDLCIMKPETCHHHLGTCREPSWGLDNCFTPHVIYLANSSGVKVGITRKSNIPNRWIDQGAVSALPILEVDTRLKSGMIEVALKDFVNDKTNWRKMLKNEIEVIDLKQVRDELLPKVQLLANELGAKTLN
;
A
#
# COMPACT_ATOMS: atom_id res chain seq x y z
N MET A 1 2.35 -30.71 -4.02
CA MET A 1 3.50 -29.94 -4.57
C MET A 1 4.32 -29.41 -3.40
N GLN A 2 5.65 -29.55 -3.41
CA GLN A 2 6.54 -29.01 -2.38
C GLN A 2 7.47 -27.96 -2.98
N LEU A 3 7.50 -26.77 -2.39
CA LEU A 3 8.34 -25.65 -2.80
C LEU A 3 9.15 -25.15 -1.60
N SER A 4 10.39 -24.74 -1.83
CA SER A 4 11.28 -24.20 -0.81
C SER A 4 12.17 -23.13 -1.42
N GLY A 5 12.42 -22.06 -0.67
CA GLY A 5 13.22 -20.93 -1.13
C GLY A 5 12.84 -19.63 -0.44
N LEU A 6 13.52 -18.55 -0.80
CA LEU A 6 13.22 -17.21 -0.30
C LEU A 6 11.87 -16.74 -0.83
N ILE A 7 11.01 -16.27 0.06
CA ILE A 7 9.72 -15.68 -0.29
C ILE A 7 9.92 -14.17 -0.51
N SER A 8 9.38 -13.67 -1.63
CA SER A 8 9.34 -12.23 -1.91
C SER A 8 7.91 -11.69 -1.84
N LYS A 9 7.77 -10.36 -1.96
CA LYS A 9 6.44 -9.74 -2.02
C LYS A 9 5.62 -10.43 -3.12
N MET A 10 4.41 -10.85 -2.76
CA MET A 10 3.46 -11.43 -3.70
C MET A 10 3.14 -10.44 -4.82
N HIS A 11 3.15 -10.92 -6.05
CA HIS A 11 2.75 -10.15 -7.21
C HIS A 11 1.22 -10.16 -7.30
N THR A 12 0.65 -8.99 -7.50
CA THR A 12 -0.80 -8.79 -7.62
C THR A 12 -1.12 -8.16 -8.96
N SER A 13 -2.23 -8.61 -9.55
CA SER A 13 -2.81 -7.99 -10.74
C SER A 13 -4.33 -8.20 -10.76
N LEU A 14 -5.04 -7.42 -11.57
CA LEU A 14 -6.48 -7.56 -11.74
C LEU A 14 -6.76 -8.08 -13.16
N SER A 15 -7.41 -9.23 -13.27
CA SER A 15 -7.83 -9.81 -14.55
C SER A 15 -9.34 -9.99 -14.55
N MET A 16 -10.04 -9.27 -15.44
CA MET A 16 -11.50 -9.31 -15.58
C MET A 16 -12.28 -9.13 -14.25
N GLY A 17 -11.78 -8.28 -13.36
CA GLY A 17 -12.39 -8.04 -12.04
C GLY A 17 -12.02 -9.08 -10.97
N THR A 18 -11.24 -10.11 -11.31
CA THR A 18 -10.71 -11.09 -10.36
C THR A 18 -9.25 -10.78 -10.04
N ALA A 19 -8.94 -10.65 -8.74
CA ALA A 19 -7.57 -10.48 -8.27
C ALA A 19 -6.75 -11.76 -8.51
N GLN A 20 -5.59 -11.59 -9.12
CA GLN A 20 -4.62 -12.65 -9.38
C GLN A 20 -3.42 -12.46 -8.47
N TYR A 21 -3.00 -13.55 -7.82
CA TYR A 21 -1.96 -13.58 -6.82
C TYR A 21 -0.89 -14.60 -7.21
N GLN A 22 0.34 -14.13 -7.32
CA GLN A 22 1.48 -15.00 -7.60
C GLN A 22 2.54 -14.83 -6.51
N LEU A 23 2.90 -15.92 -5.84
CA LEU A 23 3.90 -15.92 -4.77
C LEU A 23 5.25 -16.39 -5.29
N PRO A 24 6.28 -15.51 -5.34
CA PRO A 24 7.63 -15.94 -5.65
C PRO A 24 8.23 -16.74 -4.48
N ILE A 25 8.74 -17.94 -4.77
CA ILE A 25 9.45 -18.81 -3.82
C ILE A 25 10.73 -19.32 -4.49
N GLY A 26 11.87 -18.77 -4.10
CA GLY A 26 13.14 -18.99 -4.81
C GLY A 26 13.00 -18.56 -6.28
N ASP A 27 13.34 -19.45 -7.21
CA ASP A 27 13.24 -19.20 -8.65
C ASP A 27 11.87 -19.54 -9.25
N LYS A 28 10.90 -19.94 -8.42
CA LYS A 28 9.57 -20.35 -8.87
C LYS A 28 8.53 -19.29 -8.56
N LEU A 29 7.55 -19.16 -9.44
CA LEU A 29 6.41 -18.27 -9.27
C LEU A 29 5.15 -19.13 -9.14
N LEU A 30 4.59 -19.18 -7.94
CA LEU A 30 3.41 -20.00 -7.63
C LEU A 30 2.13 -19.20 -7.85
N ASN A 31 1.22 -19.69 -8.69
CA ASN A 31 -0.12 -19.14 -8.78
C ASN A 31 -0.93 -19.52 -7.52
N MET A 32 -1.25 -18.54 -6.68
CA MET A 32 -1.92 -18.78 -5.40
C MET A 32 -3.42 -19.02 -5.58
N ASN A 33 -4.02 -18.46 -6.64
CA ASN A 33 -5.44 -18.63 -6.94
C ASN A 33 -5.81 -20.11 -7.15
N ASP A 34 -4.90 -20.90 -7.72
CA ASP A 34 -5.12 -22.34 -7.99
C ASP A 34 -5.17 -23.18 -6.71
N LEU A 35 -4.75 -22.62 -5.57
CA LEU A 35 -4.71 -23.31 -4.27
C LEU A 35 -5.94 -23.02 -3.40
N ILE A 36 -6.92 -22.27 -3.91
CA ILE A 36 -8.14 -21.98 -3.17
C ILE A 36 -8.92 -23.28 -2.94
N GLY A 37 -9.20 -23.59 -1.67
CA GLY A 37 -9.87 -24.84 -1.27
C GLY A 37 -8.89 -25.99 -0.94
N GLU A 38 -7.61 -25.83 -1.25
CA GLU A 38 -6.58 -26.83 -0.97
C GLU A 38 -6.01 -26.68 0.45
N THR A 39 -5.47 -27.78 0.97
CA THR A 39 -4.73 -27.74 2.25
C THR A 39 -3.28 -27.34 2.00
N ILE A 40 -2.84 -26.25 2.63
CA ILE A 40 -1.48 -25.72 2.51
C ILE A 40 -0.75 -25.90 3.85
N GLN A 41 0.47 -26.41 3.80
CA GLN A 41 1.39 -26.43 4.94
C GLN A 41 2.56 -25.49 4.67
N LEU A 42 2.85 -24.63 5.65
CA LEU A 42 4.00 -23.72 5.63
C LEU A 42 4.98 -24.12 6.73
N GLU A 43 6.24 -24.30 6.37
CA GLU A 43 7.33 -24.62 7.30
C GLU A 43 8.41 -23.54 7.19
N PHE A 44 8.78 -22.96 8.34
CA PHE A 44 9.87 -22.00 8.40
C PHE A 44 11.20 -22.73 8.55
N ASN A 45 12.08 -22.60 7.56
CA ASN A 45 13.38 -23.27 7.52
C ASN A 45 14.45 -22.65 8.43
N GLY A 46 14.10 -21.67 9.27
CA GLY A 46 15.02 -20.98 10.17
C GLY A 46 15.85 -19.87 9.52
N GLN A 47 15.69 -19.61 8.22
CA GLN A 47 16.52 -18.65 7.49
C GLN A 47 15.75 -17.37 7.13
N ILE A 48 16.32 -16.22 7.49
CA ILE A 48 15.83 -14.91 7.06
C ILE A 48 16.95 -14.22 6.29
N ASN A 49 16.66 -13.77 5.07
CA ASN A 49 17.61 -13.02 4.25
C ASN A 49 17.10 -11.59 4.05
N CYS A 50 18.03 -10.64 4.06
CA CYS A 50 17.73 -9.25 3.74
C CYS A 50 17.32 -9.13 2.27
N ALA A 51 16.13 -8.59 2.01
CA ALA A 51 15.61 -8.34 0.67
C ALA A 51 16.41 -7.31 -0.15
N ASN A 52 17.37 -6.60 0.47
CA ASN A 52 18.28 -5.70 -0.23
C ASN A 52 19.64 -6.34 -0.55
N CYS A 53 20.31 -6.87 0.48
CA CYS A 53 21.69 -7.31 0.36
C CYS A 53 21.88 -8.83 0.40
N GLY A 54 20.80 -9.59 0.52
CA GLY A 54 20.81 -11.06 0.55
C GLY A 54 21.41 -11.69 1.81
N LYS A 55 22.06 -10.91 2.69
CA LYS A 55 22.69 -11.44 3.91
C LYS A 55 21.68 -12.08 4.85
N THR A 56 22.04 -13.23 5.40
CA THR A 56 21.29 -13.88 6.48
C THR A 56 21.26 -12.99 7.72
N THR A 57 20.12 -12.97 8.41
CA THR A 57 19.92 -12.19 9.63
C THR A 57 18.98 -12.92 10.57
N ASN A 58 19.07 -12.63 11.87
CA ASN A 58 18.20 -13.25 12.87
C ASN A 58 16.84 -12.55 12.98
N LYS A 59 16.70 -11.35 12.41
CA LYS A 59 15.48 -10.52 12.50
C LYS A 59 15.23 -9.78 11.19
N SER A 60 13.96 -9.67 10.83
CA SER A 60 13.49 -8.84 9.71
C SER A 60 13.01 -7.48 10.22
N TYR A 61 13.40 -6.41 9.53
CA TYR A 61 12.98 -5.03 9.78
C TYR A 61 12.31 -4.45 8.53
N SER A 62 11.37 -3.53 8.69
CA SER A 62 10.75 -2.75 7.61
C SER A 62 10.40 -3.55 6.35
N GLN A 63 9.65 -4.65 6.49
CA GLN A 63 9.22 -5.50 5.37
C GLN A 63 10.34 -6.32 4.69
N GLY A 64 11.33 -6.82 5.43
CA GLY A 64 12.28 -7.82 4.89
C GLY A 64 13.75 -7.42 4.90
N TYR A 65 14.16 -6.36 5.60
CA TYR A 65 15.54 -5.88 5.60
C TYR A 65 16.29 -6.25 6.88
N CYS A 66 17.62 -6.39 6.78
CA CYS A 66 18.49 -6.43 7.95
C CYS A 66 18.66 -5.02 8.55
N TYR A 67 19.06 -4.94 9.82
CA TYR A 67 19.20 -3.67 10.54
C TYR A 67 20.06 -2.61 9.80
N PRO A 68 21.28 -2.93 9.29
CA PRO A 68 22.07 -1.94 8.55
C PRO A 68 21.41 -1.43 7.27
N CYS A 69 20.65 -2.27 6.56
CA CYS A 69 19.91 -1.84 5.37
C CYS A 69 18.71 -0.99 5.76
N CYS A 70 17.99 -1.36 6.81
CA CYS A 70 16.87 -0.59 7.33
C CYS A 70 17.27 0.84 7.71
N GLN A 71 18.46 1.03 8.28
CA GLN A 71 18.97 2.36 8.64
C GLN A 71 19.41 3.20 7.44
N LYS A 72 19.76 2.57 6.32
CA LYS A 72 20.36 3.25 5.16
C LYS A 72 19.36 3.53 4.03
N LEU A 73 18.36 2.67 3.85
CA LEU A 73 17.47 2.75 2.69
C LEU A 73 16.29 3.70 2.95
N ALA A 74 15.98 4.56 1.98
CA ALA A 74 14.86 5.51 2.03
C ALA A 74 13.51 4.80 2.08
N ARG A 75 13.37 3.65 1.43
CA ARG A 75 12.15 2.80 1.48
C ARG A 75 11.86 2.21 2.87
N CYS A 76 12.77 2.37 3.83
CA CYS A 76 12.61 1.98 5.22
C CYS A 76 12.28 3.18 6.13
N ASP A 77 12.21 4.40 5.59
CA ASP A 77 11.95 5.60 6.37
C ASP A 77 10.52 5.63 6.94
N LEU A 78 10.35 6.35 8.04
CA LEU A 78 9.05 6.52 8.68
C LEU A 78 8.01 7.11 7.74
N CYS A 79 8.42 7.97 6.80
CA CYS A 79 7.53 8.58 5.83
C CYS A 79 6.86 7.56 4.88
N ILE A 80 7.38 6.33 4.81
CA ILE A 80 6.76 5.23 4.07
C ILE A 80 5.47 4.75 4.76
N MET A 81 5.41 4.85 6.09
CA MET A 81 4.23 4.53 6.89
C MET A 81 3.38 5.77 7.21
N LYS A 82 4.02 6.94 7.31
CA LYS A 82 3.43 8.24 7.63
C LYS A 82 3.75 9.26 6.54
N PRO A 83 3.04 9.24 5.41
CA PRO A 83 3.38 10.06 4.25
C PRO A 83 3.47 11.56 4.55
N GLU A 84 2.72 12.05 5.54
CA GLU A 84 2.75 13.41 6.07
C GLU A 84 4.09 13.80 6.71
N THR A 85 4.93 12.84 7.12
CA THR A 85 6.27 13.09 7.67
C THR A 85 7.36 13.00 6.61
N CYS A 86 7.02 13.06 5.32
CA CYS A 86 8.00 13.05 4.24
C CYS A 86 8.91 14.28 4.33
N HIS A 87 10.22 14.06 4.30
CA HIS A 87 11.23 15.12 4.40
C HIS A 87 11.37 15.96 3.11
N HIS A 88 10.32 16.05 2.29
CA HIS A 88 10.28 16.80 1.03
C HIS A 88 10.74 18.25 1.19
N HIS A 89 10.47 18.89 2.33
CA HIS A 89 10.90 20.26 2.64
C HIS A 89 12.43 20.43 2.64
N LEU A 90 13.20 19.35 2.77
CA LEU A 90 14.66 19.37 2.65
C LEU A 90 15.14 19.37 1.18
N GLY A 91 14.21 19.35 0.22
CA GLY A 91 14.51 19.32 -1.22
C GLY A 91 15.10 18.00 -1.72
N THR A 92 15.24 16.98 -0.86
CA THR A 92 15.82 15.69 -1.23
C THR A 92 15.31 14.54 -0.36
N CYS A 93 15.53 13.32 -0.83
CA CYS A 93 15.36 12.09 -0.06
C CYS A 93 16.74 11.56 0.34
N ARG A 94 16.81 10.68 1.35
CA ARG A 94 18.07 10.01 1.72
C ARG A 94 18.72 9.31 0.53
N GLU A 95 17.89 8.74 -0.34
CA GLU A 95 18.29 8.23 -1.66
C GLU A 95 17.62 9.13 -2.73
N PRO A 96 18.33 10.11 -3.31
CA PRO A 96 17.72 11.12 -4.17
C PRO A 96 16.99 10.55 -5.40
N SER A 97 17.63 9.62 -6.12
CA SER A 97 17.02 8.96 -7.29
C SER A 97 15.76 8.19 -6.91
N TRP A 98 15.83 7.39 -5.84
CA TRP A 98 14.67 6.69 -5.30
C TRP A 98 13.55 7.67 -4.91
N GLY A 99 13.90 8.80 -4.32
CA GLY A 99 12.98 9.87 -3.97
C GLY A 99 12.22 10.39 -5.19
N LEU A 100 12.90 10.66 -6.30
CA LEU A 100 12.24 11.13 -7.54
C LEU A 100 11.20 10.11 -8.04
N ASP A 101 11.55 8.83 -8.03
CA ASP A 101 10.67 7.77 -8.51
C ASP A 101 9.51 7.42 -7.55
N ASN A 102 9.66 7.73 -6.25
CA ASN A 102 8.75 7.22 -5.21
C ASN A 102 8.04 8.31 -4.40
N CYS A 103 8.64 9.47 -4.21
CA CYS A 103 8.14 10.57 -3.39
C CYS A 103 7.70 11.76 -4.24
N PHE A 104 8.49 12.16 -5.24
CA PHE A 104 8.24 13.32 -6.11
C PHE A 104 7.57 12.91 -7.43
N THR A 105 6.51 12.13 -7.32
CA THR A 105 5.77 11.54 -8.46
C THR A 105 4.27 11.65 -8.19
N PRO A 106 3.39 11.59 -9.19
CA PRO A 106 1.94 11.65 -8.97
C PRO A 106 1.44 10.61 -7.95
N HIS A 107 0.78 11.10 -6.91
CA HIS A 107 0.11 10.33 -5.88
C HIS A 107 -1.39 10.56 -5.93
N VAL A 108 -2.13 9.48 -5.74
CA VAL A 108 -3.58 9.45 -5.72
C VAL A 108 -4.04 9.21 -4.29
N ILE A 109 -4.96 10.05 -3.84
CA ILE A 109 -5.77 9.84 -2.65
C ILE A 109 -7.07 9.14 -3.10
N TYR A 110 -7.45 8.08 -2.40
CA TYR A 110 -8.62 7.27 -2.72
C TYR A 110 -9.41 6.89 -1.47
N LEU A 111 -10.68 6.59 -1.67
CA LEU A 111 -11.52 5.87 -0.73
C LEU A 111 -11.48 4.38 -1.06
N ALA A 112 -11.49 3.52 -0.05
CA ALA A 112 -11.59 2.07 -0.21
C ALA A 112 -12.57 1.48 0.80
N ASN A 113 -13.25 0.41 0.40
CA ASN A 113 -14.09 -0.37 1.29
C ASN A 113 -13.56 -1.80 1.39
N SER A 114 -13.02 -2.16 2.55
CA SER A 114 -12.60 -3.53 2.89
C SER A 114 -13.37 -4.12 4.06
N SER A 115 -13.84 -3.30 4.99
CA SER A 115 -14.79 -3.69 6.05
C SER A 115 -15.55 -2.46 6.59
N GLY A 116 -15.64 -1.42 5.76
CA GLY A 116 -15.83 -0.02 6.15
C GLY A 116 -14.99 0.93 5.30
N VAL A 117 -15.38 2.20 5.25
CA VAL A 117 -14.68 3.26 4.50
C VAL A 117 -13.30 3.51 5.10
N LYS A 118 -12.31 3.56 4.22
CA LYS A 118 -10.95 4.00 4.51
C LYS A 118 -10.50 5.05 3.51
N VAL A 119 -9.71 6.02 3.98
CA VAL A 119 -8.92 6.90 3.12
C VAL A 119 -7.52 6.33 3.02
N GLY A 120 -6.97 6.26 1.81
CA GLY A 120 -5.61 5.84 1.59
C GLY A 120 -4.93 6.61 0.47
N ILE A 121 -3.61 6.48 0.41
CA ILE A 121 -2.81 7.04 -0.67
C ILE A 121 -2.01 5.96 -1.39
N THR A 122 -1.67 6.23 -2.65
CA THR A 122 -0.74 5.41 -3.42
C THR A 122 -0.15 6.20 -4.57
N ARG A 123 0.95 5.71 -5.15
CA ARG A 123 1.44 6.25 -6.41
C ARG A 123 0.48 5.89 -7.51
N LYS A 124 0.29 6.79 -8.48
CA LYS A 124 -0.58 6.56 -9.64
C LYS A 124 -0.21 5.28 -10.40
N SER A 125 1.09 4.97 -10.49
CA SER A 125 1.61 3.77 -11.14
C SER A 125 1.31 2.44 -10.41
N ASN A 126 0.85 2.48 -9.16
CA ASN A 126 0.57 1.29 -8.35
C ASN A 126 -0.93 0.96 -8.26
N ILE A 127 -1.77 1.64 -9.05
CA ILE A 127 -3.19 1.36 -9.19
C ILE A 127 -3.37 0.34 -10.34
N PRO A 128 -4.18 -0.73 -10.18
CA PRO A 128 -5.05 -1.06 -9.05
C PRO A 128 -4.39 -1.95 -7.97
N ASN A 129 -3.12 -2.34 -8.13
CA ASN A 129 -2.44 -3.30 -7.24
C ASN A 129 -2.51 -2.91 -5.76
N ARG A 130 -2.50 -1.61 -5.43
CA ARG A 130 -2.67 -1.16 -4.04
C ARG A 130 -3.96 -1.64 -3.39
N TRP A 131 -5.07 -1.61 -4.13
CA TRP A 131 -6.39 -1.98 -3.61
C TRP A 131 -6.46 -3.48 -3.34
N ILE A 132 -5.84 -4.27 -4.23
CA ILE A 132 -5.70 -5.72 -4.10
C ILE A 132 -4.87 -6.07 -2.85
N ASP A 133 -3.71 -5.40 -2.68
CA ASP A 133 -2.84 -5.58 -1.52
C ASP A 133 -3.55 -5.26 -0.17
N GLN A 134 -4.62 -4.47 -0.20
CA GLN A 134 -5.40 -4.09 0.99
C GLN A 134 -6.67 -4.93 1.20
N GLY A 135 -7.02 -5.83 0.27
CA GLY A 135 -8.27 -6.58 0.33
C GLY A 135 -9.51 -5.69 0.18
N ALA A 136 -9.41 -4.59 -0.59
CA ALA A 136 -10.55 -3.72 -0.84
C ALA A 136 -11.51 -4.37 -1.86
N VAL A 137 -12.80 -4.41 -1.53
CA VAL A 137 -13.88 -4.88 -2.42
C VAL A 137 -14.23 -3.81 -3.45
N SER A 138 -14.11 -2.54 -3.06
CA SER A 138 -14.25 -1.40 -3.96
C SER A 138 -13.28 -0.30 -3.56
N ALA A 139 -12.87 0.49 -4.54
CA ALA A 139 -12.04 1.66 -4.33
C ALA A 139 -12.41 2.75 -5.33
N LEU A 140 -12.25 4.00 -4.90
CA LEU A 140 -12.57 5.20 -5.67
C LEU A 140 -11.43 6.22 -5.52
N PRO A 141 -10.62 6.46 -6.56
CA PRO A 141 -9.76 7.63 -6.63
C PRO A 141 -10.57 8.92 -6.46
N ILE A 142 -10.08 9.88 -5.68
CA ILE A 142 -10.80 11.15 -5.44
C ILE A 142 -9.94 12.39 -5.74
N LEU A 143 -8.64 12.34 -5.47
CA LEU A 143 -7.72 13.46 -5.66
C LEU A 143 -6.36 12.96 -6.15
N GLU A 144 -5.67 13.78 -6.94
CA GLU A 144 -4.29 13.57 -7.39
C GLU A 144 -3.43 14.78 -7.03
N VAL A 145 -2.22 14.53 -6.51
CA VAL A 145 -1.19 15.53 -6.22
C VAL A 145 0.16 15.07 -6.75
N ASP A 146 1.11 15.99 -6.89
CA ASP A 146 2.43 15.74 -7.48
C ASP A 146 3.44 15.06 -6.54
N THR A 147 3.13 14.96 -5.23
CA THR A 147 4.10 14.49 -4.24
C THR A 147 3.43 13.68 -3.12
N ARG A 148 4.23 12.77 -2.54
CA ARG A 148 3.85 11.95 -1.40
C ARG A 148 3.45 12.81 -0.19
N LEU A 149 4.23 13.85 0.12
CA LEU A 149 4.00 14.71 1.28
C LEU A 149 2.59 15.32 1.24
N LYS A 150 2.25 15.97 0.12
CA LYS A 150 0.94 16.60 -0.07
C LYS A 150 -0.20 15.58 0.04
N SER A 151 0.00 14.38 -0.51
CA SER A 151 -1.02 13.33 -0.40
C SER A 151 -1.22 12.88 1.05
N GLY A 152 -0.14 12.81 1.84
CA GLY A 152 -0.20 12.50 3.27
C GLY A 152 -0.91 13.56 4.09
N MET A 153 -0.66 14.84 3.81
CA MET A 153 -1.35 15.95 4.49
C MET A 153 -2.87 15.88 4.26
N ILE A 154 -3.29 15.63 3.03
CA ILE A 154 -4.71 15.47 2.68
C ILE A 154 -5.28 14.18 3.30
N GLU A 155 -4.54 13.08 3.27
CA GLU A 155 -4.94 11.81 3.90
C GLU A 155 -5.23 11.98 5.40
N VAL A 156 -4.32 12.64 6.13
CA VAL A 156 -4.49 12.93 7.56
C VAL A 156 -5.72 13.80 7.79
N ALA A 157 -5.89 14.88 7.03
CA ALA A 157 -7.05 15.76 7.16
C ALA A 157 -8.39 15.03 6.89
N LEU A 158 -8.41 14.08 5.94
CA LEU A 158 -9.59 13.27 5.66
C LEU A 158 -9.88 12.22 6.74
N LYS A 159 -8.83 11.67 7.39
CA LYS A 159 -8.97 10.66 8.44
C LYS A 159 -9.75 11.15 9.66
N ASP A 160 -9.75 12.44 9.94
CA ASP A 160 -10.55 13.02 11.03
C ASP A 160 -12.06 12.88 10.80
N PHE A 161 -12.49 12.63 9.55
CA PHE A 161 -13.89 12.52 9.16
C PHE A 161 -14.32 11.08 8.83
N VAL A 162 -13.40 10.11 8.81
CA VAL A 162 -13.70 8.71 8.53
C VAL A 162 -13.23 7.81 9.67
N ASN A 163 -14.01 6.77 9.97
CA ASN A 163 -13.59 5.76 10.93
C ASN A 163 -12.61 4.78 10.26
N ASP A 164 -11.34 5.20 10.12
CA ASP A 164 -10.26 4.42 9.50
C ASP A 164 -9.74 3.29 10.42
N LYS A 165 -10.64 2.38 10.79
CA LYS A 165 -10.31 1.15 11.51
C LYS A 165 -10.85 -0.05 10.75
N THR A 166 -9.96 -0.73 10.03
CA THR A 166 -10.29 -1.99 9.37
C THR A 166 -10.52 -3.08 10.42
N ASN A 167 -11.73 -3.65 10.43
CA ASN A 167 -12.00 -4.89 11.14
C ASN A 167 -11.56 -6.06 10.27
N TRP A 168 -10.29 -6.43 10.39
CA TRP A 168 -9.67 -7.49 9.59
C TRP A 168 -10.40 -8.84 9.71
N ARG A 169 -11.07 -9.13 10.84
CA ARG A 169 -11.85 -10.36 11.00
C ARG A 169 -13.06 -10.39 10.07
N LYS A 170 -13.81 -9.28 10.00
CA LYS A 170 -14.94 -9.14 9.06
C LYS A 170 -14.46 -9.22 7.61
N MET A 171 -13.36 -8.53 7.29
CA MET A 171 -12.73 -8.58 5.97
C MET A 171 -12.39 -10.01 5.55
N LEU A 172 -11.72 -10.79 6.41
CA LEU A 172 -11.33 -12.17 6.09
C LEU A 172 -12.53 -13.13 5.97
N LYS A 173 -13.63 -12.84 6.67
CA LYS A 173 -14.89 -13.59 6.55
C LYS A 173 -15.77 -13.13 5.39
N ASN A 174 -15.33 -12.11 4.64
CA ASN A 174 -16.12 -11.46 3.60
C ASN A 174 -17.48 -10.89 4.12
N GLU A 175 -17.51 -10.46 5.40
CA GLU A 175 -18.65 -9.82 6.05
C GLU A 175 -18.59 -8.30 5.82
N ILE A 176 -18.79 -7.87 4.57
CA ILE A 176 -18.53 -6.50 4.12
C ILE A 176 -19.85 -5.85 3.68
N GLU A 177 -20.18 -4.72 4.30
CA GLU A 177 -21.32 -3.91 3.89
C GLU A 177 -20.99 -3.14 2.61
N VAL A 178 -21.94 -3.12 1.67
CA VAL A 178 -21.82 -2.32 0.45
C VAL A 178 -21.97 -0.85 0.82
N ILE A 179 -21.00 -0.03 0.42
CA ILE A 179 -20.97 1.40 0.71
C ILE A 179 -20.88 2.16 -0.60
N ASP A 180 -21.69 3.21 -0.76
CA ASP A 180 -21.57 4.14 -1.87
C ASP A 180 -20.37 5.08 -1.64
N LEU A 181 -19.23 4.72 -2.21
CA LEU A 181 -18.02 5.53 -2.12
C LEU A 181 -18.16 6.90 -2.80
N LYS A 182 -19.06 7.07 -3.76
CA LYS A 182 -19.28 8.37 -4.41
C LYS A 182 -20.00 9.32 -3.48
N GLN A 183 -21.05 8.85 -2.80
CA GLN A 183 -21.73 9.63 -1.78
C GLN A 183 -20.74 10.06 -0.69
N VAL A 184 -19.93 9.13 -0.18
CA VAL A 184 -18.92 9.43 0.85
C VAL A 184 -17.89 10.44 0.35
N ARG A 185 -17.43 10.34 -0.91
CA ARG A 185 -16.56 11.35 -1.51
C ARG A 185 -17.20 12.73 -1.49
N ASP A 186 -18.46 12.82 -1.91
CA ASP A 186 -19.18 14.10 -2.03
C ASP A 186 -19.41 14.75 -0.66
N GLU A 187 -19.50 13.95 0.41
CA GLU A 187 -19.54 14.42 1.80
C GLU A 187 -18.15 14.86 2.34
N LEU A 188 -17.07 14.25 1.87
CA LEU A 188 -15.70 14.46 2.39
C LEU A 188 -14.93 15.57 1.67
N LEU A 189 -15.01 15.66 0.34
CA LEU A 189 -14.23 16.64 -0.44
C LEU A 189 -14.45 18.09 0.01
N PRO A 190 -15.68 18.56 0.31
CA PRO A 190 -15.89 19.92 0.80
C PRO A 190 -15.14 20.23 2.10
N LYS A 191 -14.90 19.22 2.96
CA LYS A 191 -14.24 19.40 4.26
C LYS A 191 -12.75 19.68 4.15
N VAL A 192 -12.13 19.30 3.02
CA VAL A 192 -10.69 19.49 2.76
C VAL A 192 -10.42 20.38 1.55
N GLN A 193 -11.44 21.02 0.99
CA GLN A 193 -11.34 21.77 -0.27
C GLN A 193 -10.27 22.86 -0.23
N LEU A 194 -10.19 23.62 0.86
CA LEU A 194 -9.19 24.69 1.01
C LEU A 194 -7.77 24.13 0.98
N LEU A 195 -7.49 23.10 1.77
CA LEU A 195 -6.20 22.42 1.81
C LEU A 195 -5.86 21.78 0.46
N ALA A 196 -6.83 21.12 -0.18
CA ALA A 196 -6.66 20.51 -1.49
C ALA A 196 -6.25 21.55 -2.55
N ASN A 197 -6.91 22.71 -2.55
CA ASN A 197 -6.59 23.81 -3.47
C ASN A 197 -5.19 24.39 -3.21
N GLU A 198 -4.84 24.64 -1.94
CA GLU A 198 -3.52 25.14 -1.54
C GLU A 198 -2.39 24.21 -2.00
N LEU A 199 -2.60 22.91 -1.88
CA LEU A 199 -1.63 21.89 -2.28
C LEU A 199 -1.65 21.59 -3.79
N GLY A 200 -2.53 22.24 -4.57
CA GLY A 200 -2.65 22.04 -6.00
C GLY A 200 -3.22 20.67 -6.39
N ALA A 201 -4.07 20.09 -5.55
CA ALA A 201 -4.71 18.82 -5.82
C ALA A 201 -5.72 18.92 -6.97
N LYS A 202 -5.72 17.92 -7.84
CA LYS A 202 -6.68 17.77 -8.93
C LYS A 202 -7.76 16.78 -8.52
N THR A 203 -9.02 17.16 -8.67
CA THR A 203 -10.15 16.25 -8.44
C THR A 203 -10.20 15.21 -9.56
N LEU A 204 -10.39 13.95 -9.17
CA LEU A 204 -10.55 12.82 -10.08
C LEU A 204 -12.05 12.50 -10.20
N ASN A 205 -12.52 12.32 -11.44
CA ASN A 205 -13.92 12.02 -11.75
C ASN A 205 -14.21 10.52 -11.72
#